data_AF-A0A0C2WEY9-F1
#
_entry.id   AF-A0A0C2WEY9-F1
#
_cell.length_a   1.000
_cell.length_b   1.000
_cell.length_c   1.000
_cell.angle_alpha   90.00
_cell.angle_beta   90.00
_cell.angle_gamma   90.00
#
_symmetry.space_group_name_H-M   'P 1'
#
loop_
_entity.id
_entity.type
_entity.pdbx_description
1 polymer ?
#
loop_
_entity_poly.entity_id
_entity_poly.type
_entity_poly.pdbx_seq_one_letter_code
_entity_poly.pdbx_strand_id
1 'polypeptide(L)'
;VQDIASLCYRVIIVNPEELMRPNGGFEKLFRDKIFNQHIISIVINEAHCISQWGSFRSEYRDIGRIRHLQRKPSPFLVTSATMSSAVIDDIKKVLHLQMENLFISQCSTDCPNISIVVRHWCLPAES
;
A
#
# COMPACT_ATOMS: atom_id res chain seq x y z
N VAL A 1 16.23 10.07 -9.15
CA VAL A 1 16.69 8.80 -8.53
C VAL A 1 18.14 8.82 -8.06
N GLN A 2 19.00 9.72 -8.56
CA GLN A 2 20.41 9.74 -8.18
C GLN A 2 20.62 10.08 -6.69
N ASP A 3 19.96 11.12 -6.18
CA ASP A 3 19.96 11.45 -4.74
C ASP A 3 19.37 10.34 -3.86
N ILE A 4 18.40 9.58 -4.40
CA ILE A 4 17.84 8.39 -3.73
C ILE A 4 18.91 7.28 -3.64
N ALA A 5 19.63 7.03 -4.73
CA ALA A 5 20.72 6.05 -4.75
C ALA A 5 21.87 6.44 -3.80
N SER A 6 22.12 7.75 -3.65
CA SER A 6 23.09 8.31 -2.70
C SER A 6 22.63 8.30 -1.24
N LEU A 7 21.46 7.70 -0.94
CA LEU A 7 20.92 7.56 0.41
C LEU A 7 20.67 8.89 1.13
N CYS A 8 20.38 9.97 0.38
CA CYS A 8 20.10 11.29 0.94
C CYS A 8 18.74 11.38 1.66
N TYR A 9 17.85 10.40 1.44
CA TYR A 9 16.48 10.38 1.97
C TYR A 9 16.24 9.18 2.89
N ARG A 10 15.47 9.41 3.95
CA ARG A 10 15.01 8.36 4.87
C ARG A 10 13.65 7.78 4.50
N VAL A 11 12.79 8.58 3.87
CA VAL A 11 11.44 8.20 3.46
C VAL A 11 11.27 8.61 2.00
N ILE A 12 10.77 7.68 1.20
CA ILE A 12 10.50 7.87 -0.22
C ILE A 12 9.04 7.50 -0.44
N ILE A 13 8.23 8.45 -0.90
CA ILE A 13 6.83 8.25 -1.24
C ILE A 13 6.72 8.24 -2.75
N VAL A 14 6.10 7.21 -3.29
CA VAL A 14 5.97 6.99 -4.73
C VAL A 14 4.66 6.27 -5.02
N ASN A 15 4.03 6.59 -6.14
CA ASN A 15 2.83 5.91 -6.61
C ASN A 15 3.19 4.60 -7.34
N PRO A 16 2.25 3.64 -7.45
CA PRO A 16 2.50 2.37 -8.14
C PRO A 16 2.96 2.54 -9.58
N GLU A 17 2.47 3.56 -10.28
CA GLU A 17 2.80 3.80 -11.69
C GLU A 17 4.29 4.14 -11.89
N GLU A 18 4.88 4.99 -11.04
CA GLU A 18 6.31 5.31 -11.13
C GLU A 18 7.17 4.19 -10.52
N LEU A 19 6.67 3.52 -9.47
CA LEU A 19 7.36 2.41 -8.79
C LEU A 19 7.54 1.21 -9.71
N MET A 20 6.49 0.85 -10.45
CA MET A 20 6.45 -0.33 -11.34
C MET A 20 6.75 -0.01 -12.80
N ARG A 21 7.10 1.24 -13.12
CA ARG A 21 7.42 1.66 -14.49
C ARG A 21 8.54 0.78 -15.08
N PRO A 22 8.29 0.05 -16.19
CA PRO A 22 9.31 -0.78 -16.83
C PRO A 22 10.53 0.06 -17.24
N ASN A 23 11.74 -0.44 -16.98
CA ASN A 23 13.00 0.26 -17.21
C ASN A 23 13.11 1.61 -16.46
N GLY A 24 12.26 1.82 -15.46
CA GLY A 24 12.22 3.02 -14.64
C GLY A 24 13.40 3.12 -13.67
N GLY A 25 13.49 4.28 -13.02
CA GLY A 25 14.55 4.53 -12.03
C GLY A 25 14.46 3.61 -10.81
N PHE A 26 13.24 3.29 -10.35
CA PHE A 26 13.03 2.41 -9.19
C PHE A 26 13.42 0.97 -9.48
N GLU A 27 13.14 0.43 -10.67
CA GLU A 27 13.60 -0.90 -11.04
C GLU A 27 15.13 -1.03 -10.95
N LYS A 28 15.86 0.00 -11.37
CA LYS A 28 17.32 0.07 -11.24
C LYS A 28 17.76 0.16 -9.78
N LEU A 29 17.08 1.00 -8.98
CA LEU A 29 17.36 1.12 -7.54
C LEU A 29 17.16 -0.20 -6.79
N PHE A 30 16.08 -0.94 -7.08
CA PHE A 30 15.83 -2.26 -6.48
C PHE A 30 16.78 -3.34 -6.97
N ARG A 31 17.60 -3.10 -8.00
CA ARG A 31 18.70 -4.00 -8.39
C ARG A 31 20.03 -3.57 -7.78
N ASP A 32 20.15 -2.32 -7.32
CA ASP A 32 21.32 -1.84 -6.62
C ASP A 32 21.44 -2.51 -5.24
N LYS A 33 22.63 -3.05 -4.95
CA LYS A 33 22.88 -3.82 -3.74
C LYS A 33 22.94 -2.93 -2.50
N ILE A 34 23.56 -1.76 -2.61
CA ILE A 34 23.77 -0.84 -1.49
C ILE A 34 22.41 -0.28 -1.08
N PHE A 35 21.64 0.20 -2.05
CA PHE A 35 20.29 0.70 -1.81
C PHE A 35 19.41 -0.34 -1.12
N ASN A 36 19.35 -1.57 -1.65
CA ASN A 36 18.56 -2.66 -1.05
C ASN A 36 18.88 -2.93 0.42
N GLN A 37 20.16 -2.91 0.79
CA GLN A 37 20.59 -3.18 2.16
C GLN A 37 20.11 -2.11 3.15
N HIS A 38 19.79 -0.90 2.67
CA HIS A 38 19.29 0.21 3.48
C HIS A 38 17.75 0.30 3.51
N ILE A 39 17.02 -0.56 2.77
CA ILE A 39 15.56 -0.60 2.83
C ILE A 39 15.12 -1.35 4.09
N ILE A 40 14.70 -0.59 5.10
CA ILE A 40 14.22 -1.14 6.38
C ILE A 40 12.81 -1.74 6.29
N SER A 41 11.93 -1.17 5.47
CA SER A 41 10.55 -1.63 5.28
C SER A 41 9.95 -1.01 4.02
N ILE A 42 8.95 -1.67 3.46
CA ILE A 42 8.10 -1.14 2.39
C ILE A 42 6.68 -1.01 2.94
N VAL A 43 6.13 0.21 2.85
CA VAL A 43 4.78 0.51 3.32
C VAL A 43 3.84 0.62 2.13
N ILE A 44 2.75 -0.15 2.13
CA ILE A 44 1.71 -0.10 1.11
C ILE A 44 0.47 0.50 1.77
N ASN A 45 0.21 1.78 1.49
CA ASN A 45 -0.97 2.47 1.96
C ASN A 45 -2.17 2.28 1.01
N GLU A 46 -3.39 2.35 1.54
CA GLU A 46 -4.64 2.05 0.82
C GLU A 46 -4.59 0.70 0.07
N ALA A 47 -4.08 -0.33 0.75
CA ALA A 47 -3.82 -1.62 0.13
C ALA A 47 -5.07 -2.29 -0.48
N HIS A 48 -6.28 -1.88 -0.08
CA HIS A 48 -7.52 -2.35 -0.71
C HIS A 48 -7.58 -2.06 -2.22
N CYS A 49 -6.87 -1.02 -2.69
CA CYS A 49 -6.73 -0.70 -4.11
C CYS A 49 -6.09 -1.84 -4.91
N ILE A 50 -5.27 -2.70 -4.28
CA ILE A 50 -4.69 -3.87 -4.97
C ILE A 50 -5.79 -4.80 -5.49
N SER A 51 -6.80 -5.08 -4.66
CA SER A 51 -7.94 -5.93 -5.05
C SER A 51 -8.92 -5.16 -5.92
N GLN A 52 -9.30 -3.93 -5.51
CA GLN A 52 -10.37 -3.17 -6.17
C GLN A 52 -9.96 -2.55 -7.50
N TRP A 53 -8.75 -1.99 -7.58
CA TRP A 53 -8.28 -1.23 -8.74
C TRP A 53 -7.31 -2.03 -9.60
N GLY A 54 -6.80 -3.17 -9.14
CA GLY A 54 -5.85 -3.98 -9.90
C GLY A 54 -6.36 -4.45 -11.27
N SER A 55 -7.68 -4.51 -11.48
CA SER A 55 -8.28 -4.79 -12.80
C SER A 55 -8.22 -3.60 -13.76
N PHE A 56 -8.16 -2.38 -13.24
CA PHE A 56 -8.11 -1.13 -14.00
C PHE A 56 -6.68 -0.57 -14.12
N ARG A 57 -5.85 -0.75 -13.09
CA ARG A 57 -4.45 -0.34 -13.02
C ARG A 57 -3.58 -1.54 -12.67
N SER A 58 -2.97 -2.13 -13.68
CA SER A 58 -2.16 -3.34 -13.54
C SER A 58 -0.97 -3.17 -12.60
N GLU A 59 -0.47 -1.93 -12.45
CA GLU A 59 0.68 -1.61 -11.61
C GLU A 59 0.46 -2.00 -10.15
N TYR A 60 -0.79 -1.95 -9.65
CA TYR A 60 -1.14 -2.43 -8.31
C TYR A 60 -0.96 -3.94 -8.14
N ARG A 61 -1.20 -4.73 -9.20
CA ARG A 61 -0.97 -6.17 -9.20
C ARG A 61 0.51 -6.52 -9.33
N ASP A 62 1.29 -5.64 -9.94
CA ASP A 62 2.72 -5.84 -10.15
C ASP A 62 3.58 -5.52 -8.92
N ILE A 63 3.05 -4.83 -7.90
CA ILE A 63 3.79 -4.47 -6.67
C ILE A 63 4.49 -5.68 -6.03
N GLY A 64 3.87 -6.86 -6.06
CA GLY A 64 4.45 -8.09 -5.53
C GLY A 64 5.81 -8.44 -6.13
N ARG A 65 6.08 -8.02 -7.37
CA ARG A 65 7.35 -8.27 -8.08
C ARG A 65 8.55 -7.64 -7.39
N ILE A 66 8.36 -6.60 -6.58
CA ILE A 66 9.44 -5.97 -5.81
C ILE A 66 10.15 -7.00 -4.92
N ARG A 67 9.41 -7.96 -4.34
CA ARG A 67 10.01 -9.03 -3.52
C ARG A 67 11.05 -9.86 -4.29
N HIS A 68 10.86 -10.03 -5.60
CA HIS A 68 11.80 -10.76 -6.45
C HIS A 68 13.00 -9.92 -6.90
N LEU A 69 12.90 -8.60 -6.84
CA LEU A 69 14.01 -7.70 -7.15
C LEU A 69 14.99 -7.59 -5.96
N GLN A 70 14.50 -7.78 -4.73
CA GLN A 70 15.33 -7.73 -3.53
C GLN A 70 16.06 -9.06 -3.27
N ARG A 71 17.37 -9.02 -2.99
CA ARG A 71 18.13 -10.22 -2.56
C ARG A 71 17.68 -10.75 -1.21
N LYS A 72 17.31 -9.83 -0.31
CA LYS A 72 16.72 -10.10 1.00
C LYS A 72 15.43 -9.27 1.08
N PRO A 73 14.24 -9.90 1.02
CA PRO A 73 12.99 -9.16 1.02
C PRO A 73 12.82 -8.33 2.30
N SER A 74 12.51 -7.04 2.15
CA SER A 74 12.17 -6.16 3.28
C SER A 74 10.78 -6.52 3.84
N PRO A 75 10.52 -6.28 5.13
CA PRO A 75 9.20 -6.48 5.71
C PRO A 75 8.20 -5.49 5.08
N PHE A 76 7.00 -5.98 4.78
CA PHE A 76 5.91 -5.16 4.26
C PHE A 76 4.99 -4.75 5.40
N LEU A 77 4.71 -3.46 5.51
CA LEU A 77 3.61 -2.93 6.32
C LEU A 77 2.47 -2.59 5.36
N VAL A 78 1.35 -3.28 5.50
CA VAL A 78 0.21 -3.13 4.60
C VAL A 78 -0.93 -2.49 5.38
N THR A 79 -1.34 -1.29 4.99
CA THR A 79 -2.34 -0.49 5.72
C THR A 79 -3.52 -0.13 4.83
N SER A 80 -4.72 -0.19 5.40
CA SER A 80 -5.96 0.27 4.77
C SER A 80 -7.04 0.40 5.83
N ALA A 81 -7.92 1.39 5.67
CA ALA A 81 -9.11 1.52 6.52
C ALA A 81 -10.17 0.45 6.22
N THR A 82 -10.24 -0.01 4.96
CA THR A 82 -11.22 -1.00 4.51
C THR A 82 -10.50 -2.26 4.03
N MET A 83 -10.70 -3.40 4.70
CA MET A 83 -10.12 -4.69 4.32
C MET A 83 -11.07 -5.83 4.68
N SER A 84 -11.97 -6.19 3.76
CA SER A 84 -12.75 -7.42 3.90
C SER A 84 -11.84 -8.65 3.80
N SER A 85 -12.33 -9.81 4.25
CA SER A 85 -11.58 -11.08 4.15
C SER A 85 -11.15 -11.39 2.71
N ALA A 86 -12.03 -11.19 1.72
CA ALA A 86 -11.71 -11.36 0.31
C ALA A 86 -10.58 -10.43 -0.16
N VAL A 87 -10.62 -9.15 0.24
CA VAL A 87 -9.57 -8.18 -0.09
C VAL A 87 -8.23 -8.57 0.56
N ILE A 88 -8.26 -9.05 1.81
CA ILE A 88 -7.06 -9.56 2.50
C ILE A 88 -6.45 -10.73 1.73
N ASP A 89 -7.27 -11.68 1.28
CA ASP A 89 -6.79 -12.85 0.56
C ASP A 89 -6.21 -12.52 -0.81
N ASP A 90 -6.79 -11.55 -1.52
CA ASP A 90 -6.22 -11.03 -2.76
C ASP A 90 -4.86 -10.35 -2.53
N ILE A 91 -4.77 -9.50 -1.50
CA ILE A 91 -3.54 -8.81 -1.12
C ILE A 91 -2.44 -9.82 -0.76
N LYS A 92 -2.76 -10.85 0.02
CA LYS A 92 -1.80 -11.93 0.35
C LYS A 92 -1.26 -12.60 -0.90
N LYS A 93 -2.13 -12.92 -1.87
CA LYS A 93 -1.75 -13.55 -3.14
C LYS A 93 -0.84 -12.64 -3.97
N VAL A 94 -1.28 -11.40 -4.20
CA VAL A 94 -0.56 -10.43 -5.04
C VAL A 94 0.80 -10.06 -4.45
N LEU A 95 0.87 -9.83 -3.14
CA LEU A 95 2.11 -9.42 -2.47
C LEU A 95 3.00 -10.58 -2.01
N HIS A 96 2.61 -11.82 -2.33
CA HIS A 96 3.29 -13.05 -1.93
C HIS A 96 3.58 -13.11 -0.42
N LEU A 97 2.58 -12.76 0.40
CA LEU A 97 2.70 -12.78 1.87
C LEU A 97 2.60 -14.21 2.40
N GLN A 98 3.61 -14.62 3.16
CA GLN A 98 3.69 -15.95 3.78
C GLN A 98 2.94 -15.96 5.11
N MET A 99 2.06 -16.95 5.31
CA MET A 99 1.21 -17.06 6.50
C MET A 99 2.01 -17.18 7.81
N GLU A 100 3.14 -17.87 7.76
CA GLU A 100 4.05 -18.10 8.90
C GLU A 100 4.62 -16.82 9.52
N ASN A 101 4.68 -15.73 8.75
CA ASN A 101 5.26 -14.44 9.18
C ASN A 101 4.26 -13.29 9.06
N LEU A 102 2.96 -13.59 8.97
CA LEU A 102 1.91 -12.59 8.80
C LEU A 102 1.23 -12.28 10.13
N PHE A 103 1.31 -11.03 10.55
CA PHE A 103 0.52 -10.49 11.65
C PHE A 103 -0.60 -9.60 11.09
N ILE A 104 -1.85 -9.88 11.50
CA ILE A 104 -3.02 -9.10 11.10
C ILE A 104 -3.58 -8.39 12.33
N SER A 105 -3.67 -7.07 12.27
CA SER A 105 -4.32 -6.24 13.28
C SER A 105 -5.52 -5.54 12.65
N GLN A 106 -6.71 -5.81 13.18
CA GLN A 106 -7.96 -5.17 12.78
C GLN A 106 -8.52 -4.42 13.98
N CYS A 107 -8.80 -3.14 13.79
CA CYS A 107 -9.36 -2.28 14.81
C CYS A 107 -10.84 -2.02 14.49
N SER A 108 -11.65 -1.86 15.55
CA SER A 108 -13.02 -1.39 15.40
C SER A 108 -13.02 0.01 14.78
N THR A 109 -14.00 0.27 13.92
CA THR A 109 -14.28 1.62 13.42
C THR A 109 -15.20 2.39 14.36
N ASP A 110 -15.65 1.76 15.45
CA ASP A 110 -16.53 2.38 16.43
C ASP A 110 -15.89 3.62 17.06
N CYS A 111 -16.66 4.71 17.07
CA CYS A 111 -16.28 5.99 17.62
C CYS A 111 -17.32 6.36 18.68
N PRO A 112 -17.23 5.81 19.92
CA PRO A 112 -18.29 5.92 20.92
C PRO A 112 -18.61 7.36 21.34
N ASN A 113 -17.70 8.30 21.08
CA ASN A 113 -17.88 9.73 21.34
C ASN A 113 -18.57 10.50 20.19
N ILE A 114 -19.01 9.81 19.13
CA ILE A 114 -19.67 10.40 17.96
C ILE A 114 -21.11 9.88 17.89
N SER A 115 -22.09 10.79 18.03
CA SER A 115 -23.52 10.46 17.85
C SER A 115 -23.96 10.72 16.41
N ILE A 116 -24.65 9.75 15.80
CA ILE A 116 -25.22 9.87 14.45
C ILE A 116 -26.66 10.37 14.58
N VAL A 117 -26.97 11.52 13.98
CA VAL A 117 -28.32 12.12 13.98
C VAL A 117 -28.73 12.42 12.54
N VAL A 118 -29.94 11.98 12.15
CA VAL A 118 -30.55 12.31 10.86
C VAL A 118 -31.70 13.28 11.12
N ARG A 119 -31.73 14.41 10.41
CA ARG A 119 -32.84 15.38 10.46
C ARG A 119 -33.39 15.60 9.06
N HIS A 120 -34.71 15.71 8.95
CA HIS A 120 -35.32 16.16 7.71
C HIS A 120 -34.90 17.60 7.43
N TRP A 121 -34.51 17.84 6.19
CA TRP A 121 -34.32 19.18 5.69
C TRP A 121 -35.70 19.82 5.48
N CYS A 122 -36.10 20.74 6.34
CA CYS A 122 -37.28 21.55 6.14
C CYS A 122 -36.88 22.85 5.44
N LEU A 123 -37.43 23.09 4.25
CA LEU A 123 -37.40 24.42 3.64
C LEU A 123 -38.20 25.37 4.55
N PRO A 124 -37.74 26.61 4.77
CA PRO A 124 -38.57 27.60 5.45
C PRO A 124 -39.87 27.75 4.66
N ALA A 125 -41.02 27.64 5.34
CA ALA A 125 -42.31 27.90 4.72
C ALA A 125 -42.28 29.32 4.13
N GLU A 126 -42.56 29.44 2.83
CA GLU A 126 -42.74 30.73 2.19
C GLU A 126 -43.88 31.46 2.91
N SER A 127 -43.54 32.60 3.53
CA SER A 127 -44.43 33.51 4.25
C SER A 127 -45.29 34.32 3.29
#